data_AF-Q6BJH5-F1
#
_entry.id   AF-Q6BJH5-F1
#
_cell.length_a   1.000
_cell.length_b   1.000
_cell.length_c   1.000
_cell.angle_alpha   90.00
_cell.angle_beta   90.00
_cell.angle_gamma   90.00
#
_symmetry.space_group_name_H-M   'P 1'
#
loop_
_entity.id
_entity.type
_entity.pdbx_description
1 polymer ?
#
loop_
_entity_poly.entity_id
_entity_poly.type
_entity_poly.pdbx_seq_one_letter_code
_entity_poly.pdbx_strand_id
1 'polypeptide(L)'
;MSGSDKLPGLASDAVLKQSIPVPDSFVEIKGIDYSKDSAYNMKAVDLIESMKNMGFQASSVSQACEIINGMRSWRGKHIDSLPEHERTGEFDDEGYQKSTIFMGYTSNLISSGLRDTLRFLVQHKMVSAIVSSAGGIEEDLIKVLAPTYMGEFSLPGKGLRDQGMNRIGNLLVPNDNYCKFEEWIVPILDKCLEEQEEGMKKMGSDGLNADSPACWTPSKLINRLGKEINDESSVLYWAHKNDIPVFCPALTDGSIGDMLFFHTFKASPQQIRLDIVADIRKLNSMSMAASNAGMILLGGGLIKHHICNACLMRNGADYAVYINTGQEFDGSDAGARPDEAISWGKIKAEAKQVKVYADASIVFPLIVAATFASEKPN
;
A
#
# COMPACT_ATOMS: atom_id res chain seq x y z
N MET A 1 40.33 60.86 -4.52
CA MET A 1 39.36 59.75 -4.58
C MET A 1 39.79 58.74 -3.54
N SER A 2 39.23 58.80 -2.34
CA SER A 2 39.62 57.99 -1.18
C SER A 2 38.39 57.26 -0.62
N GLY A 3 37.92 56.26 -1.36
CA GLY A 3 36.80 55.43 -0.95
C GLY A 3 36.85 54.08 -1.66
N SER A 4 36.70 53.01 -0.87
CA SER A 4 36.26 51.65 -1.24
C SER A 4 37.23 50.44 -1.31
N ASP A 5 38.45 50.47 -0.78
CA ASP A 5 39.35 49.27 -0.88
C ASP A 5 39.51 48.43 0.41
N LYS A 6 38.73 48.67 1.46
CA LYS A 6 38.88 47.98 2.76
C LYS A 6 37.76 47.01 3.14
N LEU A 7 36.99 46.52 2.17
CA LEU A 7 35.97 45.47 2.37
C LEU A 7 36.02 44.22 1.45
N PRO A 8 37.16 43.72 0.92
CA PRO A 8 37.16 42.43 0.22
C PRO A 8 37.70 41.22 1.03
N GLY A 9 38.46 41.41 2.11
CA GLY A 9 39.17 40.29 2.77
C GLY A 9 38.24 39.23 3.35
N LEU A 10 37.33 39.64 4.24
CA LEU A 10 36.39 38.72 4.88
C LEU A 10 35.39 38.10 3.87
N ALA A 11 34.95 38.89 2.89
CA ALA A 11 34.06 38.40 1.84
C ALA A 11 34.77 37.40 0.91
N SER A 12 36.03 37.65 0.57
CA SER A 12 36.86 36.74 -0.22
C SER A 12 37.12 35.43 0.53
N ASP A 13 37.48 35.49 1.81
CA ASP A 13 37.72 34.29 2.61
C ASP A 13 36.44 33.44 2.79
N ALA A 14 35.27 34.09 2.88
CA ALA A 14 33.98 33.41 2.97
C ALA A 14 33.56 32.79 1.63
N VAL A 15 33.72 33.50 0.50
CA VAL A 15 33.22 33.09 -0.82
C VAL A 15 34.18 32.15 -1.54
N LEU A 16 35.49 32.31 -1.35
CA LEU A 16 36.54 31.57 -2.06
C LEU A 16 37.23 30.53 -1.18
N LYS A 17 36.56 30.07 -0.12
CA LYS A 17 37.08 29.00 0.74
C LYS A 17 37.32 27.75 -0.11
N GLN A 18 38.57 27.29 -0.14
CA GLN A 18 38.92 26.06 -0.85
C GLN A 18 38.27 24.85 -0.18
N SER A 19 37.68 23.99 -1.00
CA SER A 19 37.12 22.71 -0.54
C SER A 19 38.25 21.72 -0.26
N ILE A 20 37.96 20.75 0.61
CA ILE A 20 38.75 19.52 0.69
C ILE A 20 38.60 18.71 -0.63
N PRO A 21 39.52 17.78 -0.94
CA PRO A 21 39.33 16.86 -2.06
C PRO A 21 38.03 16.04 -1.91
N VAL A 22 37.35 15.81 -3.03
CA VAL A 22 36.12 14.99 -3.06
C VAL A 22 36.51 13.52 -2.88
N PRO A 23 35.91 12.78 -1.93
CA PRO A 23 36.23 11.36 -1.75
C PRO A 23 35.82 10.51 -2.96
N ASP A 24 36.60 9.46 -3.27
CA ASP A 24 36.34 8.56 -4.41
C ASP A 24 35.00 7.79 -4.31
N SER A 25 34.44 7.70 -3.11
CA SER A 25 33.12 7.09 -2.88
C SER A 25 31.94 7.98 -3.29
N PHE A 26 32.19 9.25 -3.61
CA PHE A 26 31.14 10.18 -3.99
C PHE A 26 30.76 9.95 -5.45
N VAL A 27 29.47 9.94 -5.72
CA VAL A 27 28.94 9.72 -7.07
C VAL A 27 28.69 11.08 -7.72
N GLU A 28 29.25 11.26 -8.92
CA GLU A 28 29.01 12.46 -9.72
C GLU A 28 27.55 12.53 -10.16
N ILE A 29 26.94 13.71 -10.00
CA ILE A 29 25.57 13.95 -10.48
C ILE A 29 25.56 13.97 -12.00
N LYS A 30 24.69 13.15 -12.59
CA LYS A 30 24.54 13.04 -14.03
C LYS A 30 23.09 12.74 -14.40
N GLY A 31 22.55 13.56 -15.28
CA GLY A 31 21.24 13.35 -15.89
C GLY A 31 21.31 12.53 -17.18
N ILE A 32 20.16 12.40 -17.83
CA ILE A 32 20.03 11.79 -19.15
C ILE A 32 20.69 12.70 -20.18
N ASP A 33 21.63 12.14 -20.96
CA ASP A 33 22.27 12.82 -22.07
C ASP A 33 21.49 12.57 -23.36
N TYR A 34 20.58 13.48 -23.70
CA TYR A 34 19.72 13.41 -24.88
C TYR A 34 20.48 13.54 -26.23
N SER A 35 21.79 13.74 -26.21
CA SER A 35 22.61 13.64 -27.44
C SER A 35 22.93 12.20 -27.85
N LYS A 36 22.69 11.22 -26.95
CA LYS A 36 22.96 9.80 -27.19
C LYS A 36 21.72 9.07 -27.68
N ASP A 37 21.89 8.14 -28.61
CA ASP A 37 20.80 7.30 -29.13
C ASP A 37 20.06 6.52 -28.04
N SER A 38 20.77 6.12 -26.97
CA SER A 38 20.19 5.43 -25.82
C SER A 38 19.16 6.26 -25.04
N ALA A 39 19.09 7.58 -25.28
CA ALA A 39 18.14 8.47 -24.61
C ALA A 39 16.75 8.51 -25.26
N TYR A 40 16.60 7.97 -26.47
CA TYR A 40 15.35 8.01 -27.21
C TYR A 40 14.57 6.71 -26.99
N ASN A 41 13.24 6.81 -26.74
CA ASN A 41 12.34 5.68 -26.53
C ASN A 41 12.79 4.68 -25.45
N MET A 42 13.34 5.18 -24.35
CA MET A 42 13.76 4.36 -23.20
C MET A 42 12.63 3.47 -22.68
N LYS A 43 12.97 2.24 -22.28
CA LYS A 43 12.08 1.44 -21.44
C LYS A 43 12.06 2.03 -20.03
N ALA A 44 11.05 1.66 -19.23
CA ALA A 44 10.96 2.10 -17.84
C ALA A 44 12.23 1.77 -17.03
N VAL A 45 12.82 0.58 -17.23
CA VAL A 45 14.07 0.17 -16.58
C VAL A 45 15.23 1.12 -16.92
N ASP A 46 15.40 1.48 -18.20
CA ASP A 46 16.49 2.36 -18.65
C ASP A 46 16.31 3.79 -18.11
N LEU A 47 15.06 4.27 -18.09
CA LEU A 47 14.72 5.57 -17.54
C LEU A 47 15.01 5.63 -16.04
N ILE A 48 14.58 4.62 -15.29
CA ILE A 48 14.79 4.53 -13.84
C ILE A 48 16.29 4.42 -13.52
N GLU A 49 17.06 3.61 -14.24
CA GLU A 49 18.52 3.53 -14.04
C GLU A 49 19.18 4.89 -14.28
N SER A 50 18.72 5.63 -15.29
CA SER A 50 19.21 6.99 -15.57
C SER A 50 18.84 8.02 -14.49
N MET A 51 17.85 7.73 -13.64
CA MET A 51 17.45 8.59 -12.52
C MET A 51 18.31 8.39 -11.27
N LYS A 52 19.09 7.30 -11.18
CA LYS A 52 19.93 6.95 -10.02
C LYS A 52 20.83 8.09 -9.55
N ASN A 53 21.55 8.71 -10.50
CA ASN A 53 22.53 9.77 -10.22
C ASN A 53 22.00 11.18 -10.55
N MET A 54 20.68 11.33 -10.68
CA MET A 54 20.06 12.61 -11.05
C MET A 54 19.92 13.58 -9.86
N GLY A 55 19.82 13.06 -8.65
CA GLY A 55 19.62 13.84 -7.43
C GLY A 55 18.14 14.02 -7.05
N PHE A 56 17.92 14.53 -5.84
CA PHE A 56 16.59 14.74 -5.24
C PHE A 56 15.70 13.48 -5.30
N GLN A 57 14.40 13.61 -5.59
CA GLN A 57 13.47 12.49 -5.60
C GLN A 57 13.68 11.53 -6.77
N ALA A 58 14.35 11.95 -7.85
CA ALA A 58 14.66 11.05 -8.96
C ALA A 58 15.54 9.89 -8.49
N SER A 59 16.59 10.19 -7.72
CA SER A 59 17.43 9.19 -7.06
C SER A 59 16.62 8.32 -6.08
N SER A 60 15.68 8.90 -5.34
CA SER A 60 14.80 8.15 -4.43
C SER A 60 13.87 7.16 -5.17
N VAL A 61 13.36 7.51 -6.36
CA VAL A 61 12.56 6.59 -7.19
C VAL A 61 13.43 5.42 -7.70
N SER A 62 14.66 5.70 -8.13
CA SER A 62 15.61 4.64 -8.51
C SER A 62 15.91 3.71 -7.34
N GLN A 63 16.20 4.28 -6.16
CA GLN A 63 16.45 3.51 -4.94
C GLN A 63 15.23 2.69 -4.52
N ALA A 64 14.00 3.21 -4.71
CA ALA A 64 12.78 2.44 -4.47
C ALA A 64 12.70 1.22 -5.38
N CYS A 65 13.07 1.34 -6.66
CA CYS A 65 13.11 0.22 -7.59
C CYS A 65 14.17 -0.81 -7.19
N GLU A 66 15.37 -0.36 -6.79
CA GLU A 66 16.43 -1.25 -6.27
C GLU A 66 15.96 -2.04 -5.04
N ILE A 67 15.31 -1.36 -4.09
CA ILE A 67 14.79 -1.98 -2.86
C ILE A 67 13.68 -3.00 -3.18
N ILE A 68 12.73 -2.64 -4.05
CA ILE A 68 11.65 -3.56 -4.48
C ILE A 68 12.22 -4.77 -5.20
N ASN A 69 13.19 -4.58 -6.10
CA ASN A 69 13.86 -5.70 -6.75
C ASN A 69 14.59 -6.57 -5.73
N GLY A 70 15.21 -5.96 -4.71
CA GLY A 70 15.77 -6.68 -3.56
C GLY A 70 14.75 -7.55 -2.85
N MET A 71 13.54 -7.06 -2.57
CA MET A 71 12.45 -7.86 -2.00
C MET A 71 12.07 -9.04 -2.92
N ARG A 72 11.94 -8.78 -4.23
CA ARG A 72 11.50 -9.79 -5.21
C ARG A 72 12.53 -10.90 -5.40
N SER A 73 13.82 -10.55 -5.43
CA SER A 73 14.90 -11.49 -5.67
C SER A 73 15.46 -12.13 -4.41
N TRP A 74 15.09 -11.66 -3.22
CA TRP A 74 15.60 -12.23 -1.97
C TRP A 74 15.18 -13.70 -1.85
N ARG A 75 16.15 -14.57 -1.59
CA ARG A 75 15.95 -15.97 -1.26
C ARG A 75 16.79 -16.34 -0.04
N GLY A 76 16.16 -17.03 0.90
CA GLY A 76 16.78 -17.51 2.12
C GLY A 76 17.22 -18.97 2.00
N LYS A 77 17.02 -19.73 3.07
CA LYS A 77 17.34 -21.16 3.11
C LYS A 77 16.29 -21.99 2.39
N HIS A 78 16.70 -23.12 1.82
CA HIS A 78 15.77 -24.12 1.28
C HIS A 78 15.02 -24.82 2.42
N ILE A 79 13.74 -25.14 2.23
CA ILE A 79 12.85 -25.73 3.25
C ILE A 79 13.42 -27.03 3.86
N ASP A 80 14.09 -27.85 3.05
CA ASP A 80 14.70 -29.10 3.51
C ASP A 80 15.92 -28.89 4.42
N SER A 81 16.56 -27.72 4.34
CA SER A 81 17.68 -27.36 5.22
C SER A 81 17.24 -26.76 6.56
N LEU A 82 15.93 -26.50 6.72
CA LEU A 82 15.34 -25.91 7.92
C LEU A 82 14.76 -27.00 8.84
N PRO A 83 15.03 -26.92 10.16
CA PRO A 83 14.24 -27.63 11.16
C PRO A 83 12.75 -27.27 11.03
N GLU A 84 11.85 -28.20 11.34
CA GLU A 84 10.40 -28.03 11.17
C GLU A 84 9.84 -26.74 11.80
N HIS A 85 10.31 -26.38 13.00
CA HIS A 85 9.88 -25.16 13.71
C HIS A 85 10.39 -23.84 13.08
N GLU A 86 11.36 -23.89 12.16
CA GLU A 86 11.87 -22.75 11.40
C GLU A 86 11.24 -22.65 10.00
N ARG A 87 10.39 -23.61 9.61
CA ARG A 87 9.69 -23.63 8.31
C ARG A 87 8.47 -22.71 8.33
N THR A 88 8.72 -21.44 8.61
CA THR A 88 7.70 -20.39 8.71
C THR A 88 7.87 -19.33 7.62
N GLY A 89 6.82 -18.56 7.38
CA GLY A 89 6.81 -17.52 6.36
C GLY A 89 6.43 -18.07 4.99
N GLU A 90 7.01 -17.49 3.94
CA GLU A 90 6.72 -17.86 2.56
C GLU A 90 7.93 -18.52 1.90
N PHE A 91 7.62 -19.47 1.02
CA PHE A 91 8.57 -20.13 0.16
C PHE A 91 8.16 -19.90 -1.30
N ASP A 92 9.14 -19.92 -2.20
CA ASP A 92 8.87 -19.96 -3.64
C ASP A 92 8.57 -21.41 -4.12
N ASP A 93 8.29 -21.54 -5.42
CA ASP A 93 7.95 -22.83 -6.03
C ASP A 93 9.12 -23.83 -6.02
N GLU A 94 10.35 -23.34 -5.79
CA GLU A 94 11.57 -24.14 -5.65
C GLU A 94 11.88 -24.48 -4.19
N GLY A 95 11.04 -24.08 -3.23
CA GLY A 95 11.20 -24.40 -1.81
C GLY A 95 12.20 -23.51 -1.06
N TYR A 96 12.63 -22.38 -1.63
CA TYR A 96 13.46 -21.39 -0.93
C TYR A 96 12.59 -20.36 -0.22
N GLN A 97 12.98 -19.99 1.01
CA GLN A 97 12.34 -18.85 1.70
C GLN A 97 12.34 -17.62 0.79
N LYS A 98 11.22 -16.94 0.67
CA LYS A 98 11.08 -15.66 -0.05
C LYS A 98 10.58 -14.56 0.87
N SER A 99 10.67 -13.31 0.43
CA SER A 99 10.17 -12.17 1.22
C SER A 99 8.63 -12.19 1.31
N THR A 100 8.10 -11.97 2.51
CA THR A 100 6.70 -11.61 2.73
C THR A 100 6.55 -10.11 2.51
N ILE A 101 5.80 -9.73 1.47
CA ILE A 101 5.65 -8.34 1.05
C ILE A 101 4.29 -7.80 1.49
N PHE A 102 4.32 -6.88 2.46
CA PHE A 102 3.13 -6.15 2.92
C PHE A 102 2.93 -4.89 2.08
N MET A 103 1.76 -4.75 1.46
CA MET A 103 1.41 -3.56 0.69
C MET A 103 0.32 -2.76 1.40
N GLY A 104 0.56 -1.47 1.62
CA GLY A 104 -0.44 -0.53 2.13
C GLY A 104 -0.81 0.48 1.06
N TYR A 105 -2.11 0.76 0.88
CA TYR A 105 -2.56 1.85 0.02
C TYR A 105 -3.76 2.58 0.60
N THR A 106 -3.83 3.90 0.41
CA THR A 106 -4.97 4.71 0.85
C THR A 106 -6.14 4.63 -0.14
N SER A 107 -7.37 4.88 0.34
CA SER A 107 -8.61 4.77 -0.46
C SER A 107 -8.54 5.46 -1.81
N ASN A 108 -8.02 6.71 -1.83
CA ASN A 108 -7.95 7.54 -3.03
C ASN A 108 -7.13 6.92 -4.18
N LEU A 109 -6.23 5.97 -3.88
CA LEU A 109 -5.46 5.28 -4.90
C LEU A 109 -6.31 4.25 -5.66
N ILE A 110 -7.28 3.63 -5.00
CA ILE A 110 -8.30 2.79 -5.64
C ILE A 110 -9.31 3.65 -6.40
N SER A 111 -9.65 4.85 -5.91
CA SER A 111 -10.44 5.83 -6.67
C SER A 111 -9.77 6.22 -7.99
N SER A 112 -8.45 6.30 -8.00
CA SER A 112 -7.64 6.63 -9.18
C SER A 112 -7.50 5.46 -10.17
N GLY A 113 -6.75 5.67 -11.25
CA GLY A 113 -6.34 4.60 -12.18
C GLY A 113 -5.29 3.63 -11.61
N LEU A 114 -4.67 3.96 -10.45
CA LEU A 114 -3.74 3.03 -9.79
C LEU A 114 -4.39 1.72 -9.35
N ARG A 115 -5.73 1.67 -9.23
CA ARG A 115 -6.47 0.41 -9.04
C ARG A 115 -5.98 -0.67 -9.99
N ASP A 116 -5.77 -0.36 -11.27
CA ASP A 116 -5.38 -1.35 -12.27
C ASP A 116 -3.94 -1.84 -12.07
N THR A 117 -3.06 -0.94 -11.63
CA THR A 117 -1.68 -1.26 -11.22
C THR A 117 -1.66 -2.14 -9.98
N LEU A 118 -2.47 -1.81 -8.96
CA LEU A 118 -2.59 -2.60 -7.73
C LEU A 118 -3.17 -3.98 -8.04
N ARG A 119 -4.22 -4.05 -8.87
CA ARG A 119 -4.83 -5.29 -9.34
C ARG A 119 -3.81 -6.19 -10.01
N PHE A 120 -2.95 -5.65 -10.88
CA PHE A 120 -1.88 -6.42 -11.51
C PHE A 120 -0.96 -7.10 -10.48
N LEU A 121 -0.52 -6.38 -9.44
CA LEU A 121 0.34 -6.94 -8.39
C LEU A 121 -0.35 -8.09 -7.65
N VAL A 122 -1.64 -7.93 -7.33
CA VAL A 122 -2.43 -8.94 -6.60
C VAL A 122 -2.76 -10.14 -7.49
N GLN A 123 -3.13 -9.90 -8.75
CA GLN A 123 -3.41 -10.93 -9.77
C GLN A 123 -2.23 -11.89 -9.95
N HIS A 124 -1.00 -11.37 -9.93
CA HIS A 124 0.22 -12.14 -10.14
C HIS A 124 0.95 -12.53 -8.84
N LYS A 125 0.27 -12.52 -7.68
CA LYS A 125 0.82 -12.94 -6.38
C LYS A 125 2.14 -12.25 -6.00
N MET A 126 2.27 -10.97 -6.37
CA MET A 126 3.49 -10.18 -6.16
C MET A 126 3.57 -9.53 -4.77
N VAL A 127 2.49 -9.62 -4.00
CA VAL A 127 2.36 -9.17 -2.63
C VAL A 127 1.72 -10.27 -1.79
N SER A 128 2.02 -10.27 -0.49
CA SER A 128 1.62 -11.33 0.43
C SER A 128 0.41 -10.95 1.27
N ALA A 129 0.29 -9.67 1.63
CA ALA A 129 -0.84 -9.15 2.40
C ALA A 129 -1.05 -7.67 2.10
N ILE A 130 -2.29 -7.23 2.26
CA ILE A 130 -2.71 -5.86 1.97
C ILE A 130 -3.30 -5.22 3.23
N VAL A 131 -3.01 -3.95 3.46
CA VAL A 131 -3.77 -3.11 4.38
C VAL A 131 -4.32 -1.90 3.64
N SER A 132 -5.63 -1.68 3.75
CA SER A 132 -6.32 -0.52 3.17
C SER A 132 -7.29 0.08 4.19
N SER A 133 -7.82 1.27 3.88
CA SER A 133 -9.00 1.86 4.50
C SER A 133 -10.29 1.44 3.75
N ALA A 134 -11.46 1.67 4.35
CA ALA A 134 -12.75 1.20 3.83
C ALA A 134 -13.03 1.71 2.41
N GLY A 135 -12.75 2.98 2.12
CA GLY A 135 -12.83 3.53 0.76
C GLY A 135 -12.02 2.74 -0.28
N GLY A 136 -10.85 2.21 0.09
CA GLY A 136 -10.03 1.37 -0.79
C GLY A 136 -10.55 -0.05 -0.97
N ILE A 137 -11.52 -0.46 -0.17
CA ILE A 137 -12.26 -1.72 -0.35
C ILE A 137 -13.49 -1.46 -1.22
N GLU A 138 -14.34 -0.52 -0.81
CA GLU A 138 -15.63 -0.29 -1.46
C GLU A 138 -15.49 0.28 -2.87
N GLU A 139 -14.53 1.17 -3.12
CA GLU A 139 -14.37 1.75 -4.45
C GLU A 139 -13.86 0.74 -5.49
N ASP A 140 -13.16 -0.32 -5.06
CA ASP A 140 -12.80 -1.43 -5.94
C ASP A 140 -14.02 -2.23 -6.39
N LEU A 141 -14.96 -2.47 -5.48
CA LEU A 141 -16.23 -3.15 -5.75
C LEU A 141 -17.16 -2.27 -6.58
N ILE A 142 -17.33 -1.01 -6.17
CA ILE A 142 -18.19 -0.03 -6.83
C ILE A 142 -17.78 0.18 -8.29
N LYS A 143 -16.47 0.21 -8.58
CA LYS A 143 -15.96 0.36 -9.95
C LYS A 143 -16.30 -0.79 -10.90
N VAL A 144 -16.64 -1.97 -10.38
CA VAL A 144 -17.20 -3.07 -11.18
C VAL A 144 -18.66 -2.76 -11.56
N LEU A 145 -19.41 -2.13 -10.66
CA LEU A 145 -20.85 -1.84 -10.84
C LEU A 145 -21.10 -0.58 -11.67
N ALA A 146 -20.24 0.43 -11.54
CA ALA A 146 -20.34 1.69 -12.25
C ALA A 146 -19.01 2.47 -12.27
N PRO A 147 -18.73 3.25 -13.33
CA PRO A 147 -17.46 3.95 -13.47
C PRO A 147 -17.32 5.19 -12.56
N THR A 148 -16.08 5.57 -12.32
CA THR A 148 -15.65 6.87 -11.79
C THR A 148 -15.19 7.75 -12.96
N TYR A 149 -15.42 9.06 -12.90
CA TYR A 149 -15.12 9.99 -13.98
C TYR A 149 -14.06 11.01 -13.61
N MET A 150 -13.38 11.58 -14.61
CA MET A 150 -12.54 12.75 -14.43
C MET A 150 -13.39 14.00 -14.19
N GLY A 151 -12.95 14.84 -13.27
CA GLY A 151 -13.48 16.18 -12.98
C GLY A 151 -12.33 17.14 -12.66
N GLU A 152 -12.58 18.12 -11.80
CA GLU A 152 -11.56 19.09 -11.37
C GLU A 152 -11.63 19.32 -9.86
N PHE A 153 -10.48 19.62 -9.25
CA PHE A 153 -10.40 19.97 -7.82
C PHE A 153 -11.26 21.19 -7.47
N SER A 154 -11.41 22.13 -8.42
CA SER A 154 -12.12 23.40 -8.28
C SER A 154 -13.64 23.32 -8.41
N LEU A 155 -14.21 22.16 -8.77
CA LEU A 155 -15.66 22.04 -8.94
C LEU A 155 -16.40 22.35 -7.62
N PRO A 156 -17.40 23.26 -7.64
CA PRO A 156 -18.05 23.76 -6.44
C PRO A 156 -18.92 22.68 -5.80
N GLY A 157 -18.65 22.38 -4.53
CA GLY A 157 -19.33 21.29 -3.80
C GLY A 157 -20.86 21.43 -3.76
N LYS A 158 -21.39 22.65 -3.69
CA LYS A 158 -22.84 22.89 -3.73
C LYS A 158 -23.48 22.37 -5.02
N GLY A 159 -22.94 22.76 -6.18
CA GLY A 159 -23.49 22.35 -7.47
C GLY A 159 -23.39 20.85 -7.70
N LEU A 160 -22.28 20.23 -7.24
CA LEU A 160 -22.13 18.78 -7.29
C LEU A 160 -23.16 18.07 -6.40
N ARG A 161 -23.39 18.56 -5.17
CA ARG A 161 -24.37 17.97 -4.27
C ARG A 161 -25.80 18.05 -4.82
N ASP A 162 -26.18 19.20 -5.39
CA ASP A 162 -27.49 19.40 -6.02
C ASP A 162 -27.73 18.44 -7.19
N GLN A 163 -26.65 17.97 -7.83
CA GLN A 163 -26.68 17.01 -8.94
C GLN A 163 -26.45 15.56 -8.51
N GLY A 164 -26.28 15.28 -7.22
CA GLY A 164 -25.97 13.92 -6.74
C GLY A 164 -24.59 13.41 -7.17
N MET A 165 -23.60 14.31 -7.28
CA MET A 165 -22.21 13.99 -7.64
C MET A 165 -21.30 14.14 -6.42
N ASN A 166 -20.47 13.13 -6.14
CA ASN A 166 -19.45 13.18 -5.10
C ASN A 166 -18.08 13.44 -5.72
N ARG A 167 -17.25 14.26 -5.07
CA ARG A 167 -15.91 14.61 -5.56
C ARG A 167 -14.82 13.96 -4.73
N ILE A 168 -13.87 13.29 -5.38
CA ILE A 168 -12.64 12.74 -4.80
C ILE A 168 -11.46 13.39 -5.51
N GLY A 169 -10.93 14.48 -4.95
CA GLY A 169 -9.89 15.27 -5.63
C GLY A 169 -10.40 15.87 -6.95
N ASN A 170 -9.83 15.43 -8.07
CA ASN A 170 -10.26 15.71 -9.45
C ASN A 170 -11.05 14.55 -10.09
N LEU A 171 -11.67 13.69 -9.28
CA LEU A 171 -12.53 12.61 -9.74
C LEU A 171 -13.98 12.84 -9.29
N LEU A 172 -14.93 12.29 -10.03
CA LEU A 172 -16.36 12.34 -9.76
C LEU A 172 -16.95 10.93 -9.67
N VAL A 173 -17.72 10.69 -8.62
CA VAL A 173 -18.47 9.44 -8.38
C VAL A 173 -19.96 9.80 -8.27
N PRO A 174 -20.80 9.44 -9.25
CA PRO A 174 -22.25 9.63 -9.17
C PRO A 174 -22.84 8.86 -7.98
N ASN A 175 -23.86 9.43 -7.33
CA ASN A 175 -24.57 8.76 -6.23
C ASN A 175 -25.19 7.42 -6.64
N ASP A 176 -25.64 7.30 -7.89
CA ASP A 176 -26.17 6.04 -8.45
C ASP A 176 -25.19 4.86 -8.31
N ASN A 177 -23.88 5.14 -8.25
CA ASN A 177 -22.88 4.11 -7.99
C ASN A 177 -23.06 3.48 -6.60
N TYR A 178 -23.39 4.29 -5.58
CA TYR A 178 -23.64 3.82 -4.22
C TYR A 178 -25.01 3.16 -4.08
N CYS A 179 -26.03 3.59 -4.85
CA CYS A 179 -27.31 2.88 -4.91
C CYS A 179 -27.14 1.46 -5.48
N LYS A 180 -26.38 1.32 -6.57
CA LYS A 180 -26.04 -0.01 -7.11
C LYS A 180 -25.24 -0.86 -6.12
N PHE A 181 -24.35 -0.22 -5.36
CA PHE A 181 -23.59 -0.89 -4.33
C PHE A 181 -24.46 -1.41 -3.20
N GLU A 182 -25.42 -0.62 -2.72
CA GLU A 182 -26.43 -1.05 -1.75
C GLU A 182 -27.20 -2.28 -2.26
N GLU A 183 -27.75 -2.21 -3.48
CA GLU A 183 -28.48 -3.32 -4.11
C GLU A 183 -27.65 -4.61 -4.17
N TRP A 184 -26.35 -4.49 -4.43
CA TRP A 184 -25.43 -5.61 -4.54
C TRP A 184 -24.98 -6.17 -3.17
N ILE A 185 -24.63 -5.31 -2.21
CA ILE A 185 -24.01 -5.73 -0.95
C ILE A 185 -25.02 -6.21 0.08
N VAL A 186 -26.23 -5.63 0.14
CA VAL A 186 -27.22 -5.96 1.17
C VAL A 186 -27.61 -7.46 1.18
N PRO A 187 -27.86 -8.12 0.03
CA PRO A 187 -28.12 -9.57 0.00
C PRO A 187 -26.93 -10.41 0.48
N ILE A 188 -25.69 -9.93 0.31
CA ILE A 188 -24.50 -10.61 0.81
C ILE A 188 -24.44 -10.48 2.34
N LEU A 189 -24.74 -9.29 2.87
CA LEU A 189 -24.81 -9.07 4.33
C LEU A 189 -25.91 -9.92 4.97
N ASP A 190 -27.08 -10.06 4.34
CA ASP A 190 -28.13 -10.97 4.80
C ASP A 190 -27.59 -12.40 4.97
N LYS A 191 -26.90 -12.94 3.96
CA LYS A 191 -26.27 -14.28 4.03
C LYS A 191 -25.17 -14.37 5.08
N CYS A 192 -24.30 -13.36 5.18
CA CYS A 192 -23.27 -13.32 6.21
C CYS A 192 -23.85 -13.36 7.62
N LEU A 193 -24.98 -12.68 7.84
CA LEU A 193 -25.69 -12.72 9.12
C LEU A 193 -26.30 -14.10 9.37
N GLU A 194 -26.96 -14.71 8.37
CA GLU A 194 -27.49 -16.07 8.49
C GLU A 194 -26.40 -17.08 8.86
N GLU A 195 -25.26 -17.04 8.18
CA GLU A 195 -24.09 -17.89 8.44
C GLU A 195 -23.52 -17.67 9.85
N GLN A 196 -23.43 -16.40 10.30
CA GLN A 196 -23.02 -16.05 11.66
C GLN A 196 -23.95 -16.69 12.69
N GLU A 197 -25.26 -16.50 12.54
CA GLU A 197 -26.25 -16.91 13.54
C GLU A 197 -26.41 -18.43 13.58
N GLU A 198 -26.38 -19.11 12.42
CA GLU A 198 -26.34 -20.57 12.36
C GLU A 198 -25.06 -21.11 13.01
N GLY A 199 -23.90 -20.52 12.69
CA GLY A 199 -22.62 -20.91 13.26
C GLY A 199 -22.59 -20.73 14.78
N MET A 200 -23.06 -19.58 15.29
CA MET A 200 -23.18 -19.30 16.72
C MET A 200 -24.12 -20.28 17.42
N LYS A 201 -25.25 -20.64 16.80
CA LYS A 201 -26.18 -21.62 17.36
C LYS A 201 -25.57 -23.03 17.44
N LYS A 202 -24.74 -23.40 16.46
CA LYS A 202 -24.13 -24.72 16.36
C LYS A 202 -22.91 -24.91 17.26
N MET A 203 -22.11 -23.84 17.44
CA MET A 203 -20.86 -23.88 18.21
C MET A 203 -20.96 -23.27 19.61
N GLY A 204 -22.04 -22.54 19.92
CA GLY A 204 -22.18 -21.85 21.19
C GLY A 204 -21.06 -20.82 21.41
N SER A 205 -20.44 -20.83 22.59
CA SER A 205 -19.32 -19.93 22.92
C SER A 205 -18.10 -20.11 22.02
N ASP A 206 -17.87 -21.31 21.48
CA ASP A 206 -16.74 -21.57 20.59
C ASP A 206 -16.90 -20.86 19.23
N GLY A 207 -18.11 -20.39 18.91
CA GLY A 207 -18.38 -19.52 17.77
C GLY A 207 -17.64 -18.18 17.82
N LEU A 208 -17.21 -17.72 19.00
CA LEU A 208 -16.46 -16.49 19.19
C LEU A 208 -14.94 -16.64 18.95
N ASN A 209 -14.45 -17.85 18.72
CA ASN A 209 -13.04 -18.07 18.43
C ASN A 209 -12.66 -17.41 17.08
N ALA A 210 -11.44 -16.86 16.99
CA ALA A 210 -10.97 -16.11 15.82
C ALA A 210 -11.09 -16.89 14.49
N ASP A 211 -10.84 -18.19 14.52
CA ASP A 211 -10.88 -19.06 13.33
C ASP A 211 -12.28 -19.62 13.03
N SER A 212 -13.27 -19.30 13.88
CA SER A 212 -14.64 -19.76 13.71
C SER A 212 -15.28 -19.17 12.45
N PRO A 213 -16.07 -19.96 11.69
CA PRO A 213 -16.86 -19.42 10.58
C PRO A 213 -17.99 -18.49 11.07
N ALA A 214 -18.38 -18.56 12.35
CA ALA A 214 -19.39 -17.68 12.92
C ALA A 214 -18.87 -16.27 13.24
N CYS A 215 -17.55 -16.11 13.40
CA CYS A 215 -16.94 -14.83 13.74
C CYS A 215 -16.42 -14.14 12.47
N TRP A 216 -17.14 -13.13 11.99
CA TRP A 216 -16.66 -12.29 10.90
C TRP A 216 -15.57 -11.34 11.40
N THR A 217 -14.58 -11.12 10.53
CA THR A 217 -13.55 -10.10 10.70
C THR A 217 -13.55 -9.24 9.43
N PRO A 218 -12.95 -8.04 9.44
CA PRO A 218 -12.79 -7.26 8.22
C PRO A 218 -12.17 -8.09 7.08
N SER A 219 -11.08 -8.82 7.33
CA SER A 219 -10.44 -9.63 6.28
C SER A 219 -11.31 -10.78 5.75
N LYS A 220 -12.11 -11.44 6.60
CA LYS A 220 -13.07 -12.47 6.16
C LYS A 220 -14.19 -11.86 5.32
N LEU A 221 -14.76 -10.73 5.76
CA LEU A 221 -15.80 -10.05 5.00
C LEU A 221 -15.26 -9.55 3.66
N ILE A 222 -14.08 -8.94 3.63
CA ILE A 222 -13.44 -8.48 2.39
C ILE A 222 -13.17 -9.66 1.44
N ASN A 223 -12.67 -10.79 1.96
CA ASN A 223 -12.49 -12.01 1.16
C ASN A 223 -13.83 -12.50 0.58
N ARG A 224 -14.91 -12.48 1.38
CA ARG A 224 -16.27 -12.81 0.91
C ARG A 224 -16.73 -11.85 -0.20
N LEU A 225 -16.54 -10.54 -0.04
CA LEU A 225 -16.91 -9.55 -1.05
C LEU A 225 -16.11 -9.75 -2.36
N GLY A 226 -14.82 -10.05 -2.26
CA GLY A 226 -13.97 -10.40 -3.41
C GLY A 226 -14.44 -11.66 -4.13
N LYS A 227 -14.94 -12.66 -3.40
CA LYS A 227 -15.57 -13.85 -3.99
C LYS A 227 -16.86 -13.50 -4.71
N GLU A 228 -17.74 -12.74 -4.08
CA GLU A 228 -19.10 -12.45 -4.58
C GLU A 228 -19.08 -11.47 -5.77
N ILE A 229 -18.10 -10.56 -5.85
CA ILE A 229 -18.03 -9.62 -6.99
C ILE A 229 -17.66 -10.34 -8.28
N ASN A 230 -16.87 -11.43 -8.17
CA ASN A 230 -16.56 -12.38 -9.25
C ASN A 230 -16.17 -11.72 -10.59
N ASP A 231 -15.34 -10.68 -10.54
CA ASP A 231 -14.95 -9.89 -11.70
C ASP A 231 -13.42 -9.67 -11.75
N GLU A 232 -12.79 -10.04 -12.86
CA GLU A 232 -11.31 -9.98 -13.01
C GLU A 232 -10.74 -8.55 -13.07
N SER A 233 -11.58 -7.51 -13.11
CA SER A 233 -11.15 -6.12 -12.95
C SER A 233 -10.96 -5.73 -11.48
N SER A 234 -11.51 -6.50 -10.52
CA SER A 234 -11.43 -6.20 -9.08
C SER A 234 -10.10 -6.67 -8.47
N VAL A 235 -9.48 -5.79 -7.68
CA VAL A 235 -8.34 -6.13 -6.81
C VAL A 235 -8.76 -7.21 -5.80
N LEU A 236 -9.94 -7.07 -5.20
CA LEU A 236 -10.45 -7.97 -4.17
C LEU A 236 -10.81 -9.35 -4.71
N TYR A 237 -11.31 -9.44 -5.95
CA TYR A 237 -11.48 -10.72 -6.63
C TYR A 237 -10.17 -11.49 -6.71
N TRP A 238 -9.10 -10.85 -7.18
CA TRP A 238 -7.79 -11.48 -7.27
C TRP A 238 -7.21 -11.78 -5.89
N ALA A 239 -7.44 -10.91 -4.90
CA ALA A 239 -7.01 -11.16 -3.52
C ALA A 239 -7.67 -12.42 -2.97
N HIS A 240 -8.98 -12.60 -3.20
CA HIS A 240 -9.71 -13.83 -2.85
C HIS A 240 -9.15 -15.05 -3.59
N LYS A 241 -9.00 -14.97 -4.92
CA LYS A 241 -8.55 -16.09 -5.76
C LYS A 241 -7.12 -16.54 -5.45
N ASN A 242 -6.27 -15.63 -5.01
CA ASN A 242 -4.86 -15.89 -4.69
C ASN A 242 -4.58 -16.05 -3.19
N ASP A 243 -5.61 -16.08 -2.34
CA ASP A 243 -5.49 -16.17 -0.87
C ASP A 243 -4.59 -15.08 -0.25
N ILE A 244 -4.70 -13.86 -0.77
CA ILE A 244 -4.00 -12.68 -0.24
C ILE A 244 -4.93 -11.98 0.75
N PRO A 245 -4.65 -12.01 2.07
CA PRO A 245 -5.49 -11.35 3.06
C PRO A 245 -5.45 -9.83 2.91
N VAL A 246 -6.62 -9.20 2.99
CA VAL A 246 -6.80 -7.76 2.98
C VAL A 246 -7.32 -7.32 4.34
N PHE A 247 -6.54 -6.57 5.09
CA PHE A 247 -6.91 -6.06 6.41
C PHE A 247 -7.41 -4.62 6.30
N CYS A 248 -8.50 -4.33 7.02
CA CYS A 248 -9.07 -2.99 7.13
C CYS A 248 -9.67 -2.81 8.53
N PRO A 249 -8.86 -2.45 9.55
CA PRO A 249 -9.31 -2.28 10.92
C PRO A 249 -10.48 -1.30 11.10
N ALA A 250 -10.56 -0.29 10.24
CA ALA A 250 -11.64 0.70 10.21
C ALA A 250 -12.59 0.47 9.01
N LEU A 251 -13.03 -0.77 8.79
CA LEU A 251 -13.91 -1.12 7.66
C LEU A 251 -15.27 -0.39 7.68
N THR A 252 -15.68 0.10 8.84
CA THR A 252 -16.91 0.89 9.02
C THR A 252 -16.78 2.36 8.60
N ASP A 253 -15.61 2.83 8.20
CA ASP A 253 -15.34 4.24 7.86
C ASP A 253 -15.52 4.51 6.35
N GLY A 254 -16.72 4.25 5.83
CA GLY A 254 -17.05 4.38 4.41
C GLY A 254 -18.47 3.91 4.09
N SER A 255 -18.80 3.82 2.79
CA SER A 255 -20.07 3.30 2.32
C SER A 255 -20.36 1.88 2.81
N ILE A 256 -19.35 1.01 2.97
CA ILE A 256 -19.57 -0.31 3.63
C ILE A 256 -20.13 -0.12 5.06
N GLY A 257 -19.63 0.89 5.79
CA GLY A 257 -20.15 1.26 7.10
C GLY A 257 -21.61 1.72 7.06
N ASP A 258 -21.98 2.52 6.07
CA ASP A 258 -23.37 2.96 5.86
C ASP A 258 -24.29 1.75 5.61
N MET A 259 -23.85 0.80 4.79
CA MET A 259 -24.62 -0.41 4.47
C MET A 259 -24.76 -1.32 5.69
N LEU A 260 -23.70 -1.49 6.48
CA LEU A 260 -23.75 -2.19 7.76
C LEU A 260 -24.72 -1.50 8.73
N PHE A 261 -24.69 -0.16 8.79
CA PHE A 261 -25.59 0.63 9.63
C PHE A 261 -27.05 0.42 9.23
N PHE A 262 -27.42 0.57 7.96
CA PHE A 262 -28.79 0.32 7.50
C PHE A 262 -29.23 -1.13 7.71
N HIS A 263 -28.31 -2.08 7.52
CA HIS A 263 -28.57 -3.50 7.75
C HIS A 263 -28.99 -3.79 9.19
N THR A 264 -28.45 -3.07 10.19
CA THR A 264 -28.83 -3.26 11.61
C THR A 264 -30.31 -3.02 11.88
N PHE A 265 -30.94 -2.06 11.21
CA PHE A 265 -32.37 -1.79 11.37
C PHE A 265 -33.22 -2.85 10.67
N LYS A 266 -32.79 -3.29 9.49
CA LYS A 266 -33.48 -4.32 8.70
C LYS A 266 -33.45 -5.68 9.40
N ALA A 267 -32.30 -6.05 9.97
CA ALA A 267 -32.06 -7.37 10.56
C ALA A 267 -32.36 -7.46 12.06
N SER A 268 -32.76 -6.35 12.69
CA SER A 268 -33.04 -6.28 14.13
C SER A 268 -33.97 -7.42 14.60
N PRO A 269 -33.65 -8.11 15.71
CA PRO A 269 -32.62 -7.77 16.71
C PRO A 269 -31.22 -8.34 16.42
N GLN A 270 -31.03 -9.01 15.27
CA GLN A 270 -29.74 -9.56 14.87
C GLN A 270 -28.89 -8.51 14.16
N GLN A 271 -27.56 -8.71 14.17
CA GLN A 271 -26.62 -7.85 13.46
C GLN A 271 -25.29 -8.57 13.23
N ILE A 272 -24.61 -8.21 12.14
CA ILE A 272 -23.26 -8.70 11.84
C ILE A 272 -22.29 -8.12 12.88
N ARG A 273 -21.35 -8.95 13.34
CA ARG A 273 -20.25 -8.52 14.22
C ARG A 273 -18.93 -8.69 13.49
N LEU A 274 -18.11 -7.64 13.50
CA LEU A 274 -16.76 -7.66 12.91
C LEU A 274 -15.72 -7.58 14.03
N ASP A 275 -14.99 -8.67 14.26
CA ASP A 275 -13.90 -8.70 15.23
C ASP A 275 -12.58 -8.24 14.60
N ILE A 276 -12.05 -7.14 15.12
CA ILE A 276 -10.75 -6.58 14.72
C ILE A 276 -9.58 -7.24 15.47
N VAL A 277 -9.83 -7.91 16.60
CA VAL A 277 -8.79 -8.57 17.42
C VAL A 277 -8.27 -9.82 16.71
N ALA A 278 -9.17 -10.62 16.14
CA ALA A 278 -8.80 -11.74 15.28
C ALA A 278 -7.95 -11.30 14.08
N ASP A 279 -8.31 -10.19 13.43
CA ASP A 279 -7.57 -9.66 12.27
C ASP A 279 -6.16 -9.17 12.63
N ILE A 280 -6.01 -8.39 13.71
CA ILE A 280 -4.67 -7.94 14.13
C ILE A 280 -3.78 -9.11 14.58
N ARG A 281 -4.37 -10.15 15.21
CA ARG A 281 -3.63 -11.37 15.53
C ARG A 281 -3.10 -12.03 14.25
N LYS A 282 -3.94 -12.17 13.22
CA LYS A 282 -3.54 -12.76 11.94
C LYS A 282 -2.41 -11.97 11.26
N LEU A 283 -2.55 -10.64 11.16
CA LEU A 283 -1.52 -9.79 10.55
C LEU A 283 -0.19 -9.85 11.32
N ASN A 284 -0.24 -9.73 12.65
CA ASN A 284 0.96 -9.78 13.48
C ASN A 284 1.64 -11.15 13.42
N SER A 285 0.88 -12.24 13.46
CA SER A 285 1.42 -13.60 13.32
C SER A 285 2.05 -13.83 11.95
N MET A 286 1.47 -13.29 10.87
CA MET A 286 2.07 -13.35 9.54
C MET A 286 3.42 -12.64 9.47
N SER A 287 3.52 -11.45 10.08
CA SER A 287 4.77 -10.72 10.20
C SER A 287 5.82 -11.49 11.03
N MET A 288 5.43 -12.02 12.19
CA MET A 288 6.32 -12.83 13.04
C MET A 288 6.84 -14.09 12.34
N ALA A 289 6.01 -14.70 11.49
CA ALA A 289 6.39 -15.89 10.73
C ALA A 289 7.33 -15.58 9.55
N ALA A 290 7.33 -14.34 9.03
CA ALA A 290 8.10 -13.98 7.85
C ALA A 290 9.62 -14.07 8.08
N SER A 291 10.31 -14.90 7.30
CA SER A 291 11.78 -15.02 7.33
C SER A 291 12.45 -13.72 6.87
N ASN A 292 11.84 -13.03 5.91
CA ASN A 292 12.20 -11.70 5.46
C ASN A 292 10.91 -10.91 5.19
N ALA A 293 10.84 -9.65 5.65
CA ALA A 293 9.65 -8.82 5.47
C ALA A 293 9.97 -7.54 4.70
N GLY A 294 9.19 -7.28 3.65
CA GLY A 294 9.22 -6.04 2.87
C GLY A 294 7.93 -5.25 3.04
N MET A 295 8.03 -3.91 3.05
CA MET A 295 6.88 -3.02 3.08
C MET A 295 6.86 -2.10 1.85
N ILE A 296 5.72 -2.02 1.16
CA ILE A 296 5.45 -1.04 0.10
C ILE A 296 4.25 -0.21 0.56
N LEU A 297 4.50 1.03 0.99
CA LEU A 297 3.48 1.88 1.60
C LEU A 297 3.17 3.07 0.69
N LEU A 298 1.97 3.07 0.11
CA LEU A 298 1.46 4.09 -0.81
C LEU A 298 0.48 4.99 -0.05
N GLY A 299 0.97 6.14 0.39
CA GLY A 299 0.27 7.04 1.30
C GLY A 299 0.71 6.90 2.77
N GLY A 300 -0.17 7.28 3.68
CA GLY A 300 0.08 7.32 5.13
C GLY A 300 -1.15 6.96 5.94
N GLY A 301 -1.20 7.38 7.21
CA GLY A 301 -2.33 7.11 8.09
C GLY A 301 -2.39 5.64 8.52
N LEU A 302 -3.61 5.11 8.69
CA LEU A 302 -3.85 3.78 9.28
C LEU A 302 -3.06 2.69 8.55
N ILE A 303 -3.08 2.69 7.22
CA ILE A 303 -2.44 1.64 6.40
C ILE A 303 -0.93 1.56 6.67
N LYS A 304 -0.27 2.71 6.80
CA LYS A 304 1.17 2.79 7.09
C LYS A 304 1.44 2.29 8.50
N HIS A 305 0.73 2.86 9.47
CA HIS A 305 0.99 2.54 10.88
C HIS A 305 0.72 1.06 11.17
N HIS A 306 -0.36 0.49 10.61
CA HIS A 306 -0.78 -0.88 10.89
C HIS A 306 0.22 -1.91 10.36
N ILE A 307 0.75 -1.74 9.14
CA ILE A 307 1.80 -2.60 8.58
C ILE A 307 3.10 -2.47 9.37
N CYS A 308 3.54 -1.23 9.65
CA CYS A 308 4.74 -0.99 10.43
C CYS A 308 4.66 -1.61 11.84
N ASN A 309 3.49 -1.51 12.48
CA ASN A 309 3.27 -2.08 13.81
C ASN A 309 3.22 -3.62 13.80
N ALA A 310 2.76 -4.23 12.71
CA ALA A 310 2.92 -5.67 12.52
C ALA A 310 4.41 -6.04 12.40
N CYS A 311 5.20 -5.27 11.65
CA CYS A 311 6.64 -5.48 11.51
C CYS A 311 7.42 -5.25 12.82
N LEU A 312 6.91 -4.43 13.75
CA LEU A 312 7.48 -4.33 15.10
C LEU A 312 7.51 -5.68 15.82
N MET A 313 6.48 -6.52 15.66
CA MET A 313 6.39 -7.83 16.33
C MET A 313 7.50 -8.81 15.93
N ARG A 314 8.22 -8.53 14.83
CA ARG A 314 9.39 -9.29 14.36
C ARG A 314 10.72 -8.51 14.49
N ASN A 315 10.76 -7.46 15.31
CA ASN A 315 11.87 -6.51 15.43
C ASN A 315 12.24 -5.79 14.12
N GLY A 316 11.23 -5.50 13.31
CA GLY A 316 11.32 -4.59 12.17
C GLY A 316 11.33 -5.28 10.81
N ALA A 317 10.94 -4.54 9.78
CA ALA A 317 11.05 -4.99 8.39
C ALA A 317 12.51 -4.95 7.89
N ASP A 318 12.82 -5.81 6.91
CA ASP A 318 14.12 -5.89 6.24
C ASP A 318 14.23 -4.90 5.06
N TYR A 319 13.08 -4.58 4.46
CA TYR A 319 12.96 -3.64 3.34
C TYR A 319 11.76 -2.70 3.54
N ALA A 320 11.90 -1.42 3.19
CA ALA A 320 10.79 -0.46 3.28
C ALA A 320 10.83 0.58 2.16
N VAL A 321 9.74 0.70 1.41
CA VAL A 321 9.54 1.76 0.40
C VAL A 321 8.29 2.54 0.76
N TYR A 322 8.47 3.82 1.07
CA TYR A 322 7.36 4.75 1.32
C TYR A 322 7.19 5.66 0.11
N ILE A 323 5.95 5.81 -0.39
CA ILE A 323 5.60 6.76 -1.44
C ILE A 323 4.42 7.57 -0.92
N ASN A 324 4.68 8.78 -0.45
CA ASN A 324 3.63 9.65 0.06
C ASN A 324 4.02 11.13 -0.01
N THR A 325 3.04 11.99 0.23
CA THR A 325 3.18 13.45 0.21
C THR A 325 3.29 14.06 1.61
N GLY A 326 3.32 13.23 2.66
CA GLY A 326 3.36 13.68 4.06
C GLY A 326 4.72 14.27 4.42
N GLN A 327 4.70 15.33 5.22
CA GLN A 327 5.87 16.09 5.66
C GLN A 327 6.11 15.92 7.16
N GLU A 328 7.36 15.95 7.60
CA GLU A 328 7.70 15.63 9.01
C GLU A 328 7.35 16.73 10.02
N PHE A 329 7.17 17.98 9.57
CA PHE A 329 7.11 19.15 10.46
C PHE A 329 5.90 19.18 11.40
N ASP A 330 4.83 18.44 11.08
CA ASP A 330 3.59 18.40 11.86
C ASP A 330 3.57 17.27 12.91
N GLY A 331 4.62 16.44 12.97
CA GLY A 331 4.72 15.31 13.89
C GLY A 331 3.75 14.16 13.59
N SER A 332 3.17 14.10 12.39
CA SER A 332 2.27 13.02 12.00
C SER A 332 3.01 11.73 11.66
N ASP A 333 2.45 10.56 12.03
CA ASP A 333 2.97 9.27 11.54
C ASP A 333 2.92 9.21 10.00
N ALA A 334 1.92 9.81 9.36
CA ALA A 334 1.82 9.86 7.91
C ALA A 334 3.02 10.58 7.27
N GLY A 335 3.51 11.66 7.90
CA GLY A 335 4.64 12.48 7.45
C GLY A 335 6.02 11.98 7.87
N ALA A 336 6.10 11.13 8.90
CA ALA A 336 7.35 10.57 9.42
C ALA A 336 8.26 9.97 8.34
N ARG A 337 9.57 10.18 8.51
CA ARG A 337 10.61 9.51 7.72
C ARG A 337 10.77 8.05 8.17
N PRO A 338 11.26 7.14 7.31
CA PRO A 338 11.53 5.76 7.72
C PRO A 338 12.49 5.64 8.90
N ASP A 339 13.42 6.59 9.06
CA ASP A 339 14.35 6.64 10.20
C ASP A 339 13.65 6.75 11.55
N GLU A 340 12.50 7.44 11.62
CA GLU A 340 11.68 7.44 12.83
C GLU A 340 11.12 6.04 13.11
N ALA A 341 10.69 5.29 12.09
CA ALA A 341 10.23 3.91 12.27
C ALA A 341 11.35 2.96 12.74
N ILE A 342 12.63 3.26 12.44
CA ILE A 342 13.78 2.53 12.99
C ILE A 342 13.89 2.74 14.50
N SER A 343 13.64 3.95 15.02
CA SER A 343 13.72 4.21 16.46
C SER A 343 12.71 3.39 17.28
N TRP A 344 11.59 2.99 16.66
CA TRP A 344 10.59 2.12 17.28
C TRP A 344 10.87 0.63 17.10
N GLY A 345 11.82 0.24 16.24
CA GLY A 345 12.00 -1.16 15.83
C GLY A 345 10.94 -1.64 14.84
N LYS A 346 10.19 -0.73 14.19
CA LYS A 346 9.25 -1.05 13.09
C LYS A 346 9.99 -1.36 11.78
N ILE A 347 11.20 -0.80 11.63
CA ILE A 347 12.18 -1.10 10.58
C ILE A 347 13.49 -1.50 11.26
N LYS A 348 14.21 -2.50 10.75
CA LYS A 348 15.53 -2.89 11.28
C LYS A 348 16.56 -1.80 11.04
N ALA A 349 17.53 -1.65 11.95
CA ALA A 349 18.62 -0.67 11.79
C ALA A 349 19.36 -0.82 10.45
N GLU A 350 19.58 -2.07 10.00
CA GLU A 350 20.31 -2.37 8.76
C GLU A 350 19.41 -2.57 7.53
N ALA A 351 18.13 -2.25 7.65
CA ALA A 351 17.17 -2.40 6.57
C ALA A 351 17.50 -1.47 5.40
N LYS A 352 17.18 -1.92 4.18
CA LYS A 352 17.17 -1.00 3.03
C LYS A 352 15.85 -0.26 3.00
N GLN A 353 15.89 1.05 3.20
CA GLN A 353 14.71 1.90 3.24
C GLN A 353 14.84 3.11 2.31
N VAL A 354 13.70 3.58 1.80
CA VAL A 354 13.60 4.86 1.09
C VAL A 354 12.21 5.45 1.26
N LYS A 355 12.14 6.79 1.21
CA LYS A 355 10.89 7.54 1.06
C LYS A 355 10.94 8.39 -0.20
N VAL A 356 9.97 8.21 -1.08
CA VAL A 356 9.72 9.04 -2.26
C VAL A 356 8.63 10.04 -1.92
N TYR A 357 8.99 11.32 -1.91
CA TYR A 357 8.07 12.43 -1.68
C TYR A 357 7.37 12.82 -2.98
N ALA A 358 6.35 12.06 -3.36
CA ALA A 358 5.60 12.25 -4.60
C ALA A 358 4.16 11.75 -4.48
N ASP A 359 3.29 12.21 -5.38
CA ASP A 359 2.01 11.58 -5.62
C ASP A 359 2.22 10.18 -6.23
N ALA A 360 1.68 9.16 -5.58
CA ALA A 360 1.82 7.77 -6.02
C ALA A 360 1.28 7.54 -7.44
N SER A 361 0.27 8.29 -7.87
CA SER A 361 -0.30 8.17 -9.23
C SER A 361 0.70 8.49 -10.34
N ILE A 362 1.75 9.27 -10.03
CA ILE A 362 2.81 9.63 -10.97
C ILE A 362 3.91 8.57 -10.96
N VAL A 363 4.41 8.21 -9.79
CA VAL A 363 5.65 7.42 -9.67
C VAL A 363 5.42 5.92 -9.59
N PHE A 364 4.30 5.47 -9.02
CA PHE A 364 4.10 4.04 -8.79
C PHE A 364 3.93 3.22 -10.07
N PRO A 365 3.26 3.70 -11.14
CA PRO A 365 3.20 2.98 -12.42
C PRO A 365 4.60 2.83 -13.05
N LEU A 366 5.44 3.85 -12.93
CA LEU A 366 6.83 3.81 -13.41
C LEU A 366 7.66 2.78 -12.63
N ILE A 367 7.51 2.78 -11.30
CA ILE A 367 8.16 1.80 -10.42
C ILE A 367 7.72 0.38 -10.78
N VAL A 368 6.41 0.14 -10.93
CA VAL A 368 5.89 -1.18 -11.33
C VAL A 368 6.42 -1.59 -12.70
N ALA A 369 6.43 -0.69 -13.68
CA ALA A 369 6.99 -0.96 -15.01
C ALA A 369 8.49 -1.29 -15.01
N ALA A 370 9.27 -0.69 -14.10
CA ALA A 370 10.70 -0.95 -13.96
C ALA A 370 11.03 -2.12 -13.01
N THR A 371 10.05 -2.63 -12.28
CA THR A 371 10.23 -3.72 -11.31
C THR A 371 9.30 -4.88 -11.63
N PHE A 372 8.13 -4.96 -11.00
CA PHE A 372 7.19 -6.06 -11.10
C PHE A 372 6.78 -6.43 -12.53
N ALA A 373 6.64 -5.44 -13.41
CA ALA A 373 6.28 -5.60 -14.81
C ALA A 373 7.47 -5.40 -15.77
N SER A 374 8.72 -5.44 -15.27
CA SER A 374 9.92 -5.42 -16.13
C SER A 374 9.99 -6.64 -17.05
N GLU A 375 9.37 -7.75 -16.60
CA GLU A 375 9.22 -9.00 -17.32
C GLU A 375 7.76 -9.45 -17.22
N LYS A 376 7.26 -10.12 -18.27
CA LYS A 376 5.89 -10.63 -18.26
C LYS A 376 5.80 -11.77 -17.22
N PRO A 377 4.87 -11.73 -16.26
CA PRO A 377 4.68 -12.83 -15.32
C PRO A 377 4.28 -14.11 -16.07
N ASN A 378 4.80 -15.25 -15.61
CA ASN A 378 4.49 -16.56 -16.17
C ASN A 378 3.03 -16.96 -15.94
#